data_AF-A0A224XTH5-F1
#
_entry.id   AF-A0A224XTH5-F1
#
_cell.length_a   1.000
_cell.length_b   1.000
_cell.length_c   1.000
_cell.angle_alpha   90.00
_cell.angle_beta   90.00
_cell.angle_gamma   90.00
#
_symmetry.space_group_name_H-M   'P 1'
#
loop_
_entity.id
_entity.type
_entity.pdbx_description
1 polymer ?
#
loop_
_entity_poly.entity_id
_entity_poly.type
_entity_poly.pdbx_seq_one_letter_code
_entity_poly.pdbx_strand_id
1 'polypeptide(L)'
;ETYEILEEAVIKIIGLKMETGIDCSDIVRVRRVGSRRGNRSVLIKLSSFKSKLNVLRNSKKLSGSEISISQDFSPEIRDVRKQLLPFLKRAREFENHAVLRGGKLIVNGRPFTLDELKHISDKSYLKQISGSEAEVSDKESAAKDDGKSITSASSSKKDSKMVLRSNRRKHTNKTGESLDQWLRMERKGKPEDKSSLK
;
A
#
# COMPACT_ATOMS: atom_id res chain seq x y z
N GLU A 1 18.13 -7.44 31.93
CA GLU A 1 16.74 -6.97 32.06
C GLU A 1 15.86 -8.18 32.24
N THR A 2 15.13 -8.21 33.35
CA THR A 2 14.10 -9.21 33.62
C THR A 2 12.87 -8.93 32.75
N TYR A 3 12.08 -9.96 32.46
CA TYR A 3 10.86 -9.87 31.65
C TYR A 3 9.90 -8.78 32.16
N GLU A 4 9.69 -8.74 33.49
CA GLU A 4 8.78 -7.82 34.19
C GLU A 4 9.14 -6.35 33.95
N ILE A 5 10.42 -5.99 34.12
CA ILE A 5 10.91 -4.62 33.90
C ILE A 5 10.63 -4.14 32.47
N LEU A 6 10.79 -5.05 31.50
CA LEU A 6 10.56 -4.73 30.10
C LEU A 6 9.06 -4.57 29.80
N GLU A 7 8.21 -5.36 30.45
CA GLU A 7 6.76 -5.28 30.33
C GLU A 7 6.23 -3.97 30.92
N GLU A 8 6.64 -3.61 32.12
CA GLU A 8 6.27 -2.34 32.77
C GLU A 8 6.68 -1.14 31.92
N ALA A 9 7.90 -1.16 31.37
CA ALA A 9 8.38 -0.10 30.48
C ALA A 9 7.51 0.04 29.22
N VAL A 10 7.09 -1.08 28.62
CA VAL A 10 6.21 -1.10 27.45
C VAL A 10 4.84 -0.53 27.79
N ILE A 11 4.22 -0.98 28.89
CA ILE A 11 2.91 -0.51 29.34
C ILE A 11 2.96 1.00 29.60
N LYS A 12 3.99 1.47 30.31
CA LYS A 12 4.20 2.89 30.59
C LYS A 12 4.32 3.72 29.32
N ILE A 13 5.12 3.28 28.35
CA ILE A 13 5.30 4.01 27.08
C ILE A 13 4.00 4.06 26.28
N ILE A 14 3.29 2.93 26.18
CA ILE A 14 2.05 2.84 25.42
C ILE A 14 0.95 3.69 26.08
N GLY A 15 0.78 3.57 27.40
CA GLY A 15 -0.21 4.35 28.16
C GLY A 15 0.04 5.85 28.05
N LEU A 16 1.27 6.31 28.33
CA LEU A 16 1.61 7.73 28.34
C LEU A 16 1.57 8.38 26.95
N LYS A 17 2.08 7.72 25.92
CA LYS A 17 2.24 8.36 24.60
C LYS A 17 1.09 8.10 23.64
N MET A 18 0.31 7.03 23.85
CA MET A 18 -0.72 6.61 22.89
C MET A 18 -2.14 6.75 23.42
N GLU A 19 -2.30 6.99 24.74
CA GLU A 19 -3.59 7.06 25.45
C GLU A 19 -4.42 5.78 25.22
N THR A 20 -3.75 4.65 25.12
CA THR A 20 -4.38 3.33 24.98
C THR A 20 -4.21 2.56 26.28
N GLY A 21 -5.31 2.07 26.86
CA GLY A 21 -5.28 1.12 27.97
C GLY A 21 -4.83 -0.24 27.49
N ILE A 22 -3.64 -0.67 27.92
CA ILE A 22 -3.13 -2.03 27.80
C ILE A 22 -2.67 -2.44 29.18
N ASP A 23 -3.17 -3.56 29.65
CA ASP A 23 -2.81 -4.11 30.95
C ASP A 23 -1.77 -5.23 30.79
N CYS A 24 -1.17 -5.69 31.89
CA CYS A 24 -0.23 -6.82 31.86
C CYS A 24 -0.89 -8.07 31.24
N SER A 25 -2.18 -8.29 31.50
CA SER A 25 -2.97 -9.40 30.95
C SER A 25 -3.06 -9.40 29.41
N ASP A 26 -2.86 -8.24 28.76
CA ASP A 26 -2.86 -8.13 27.31
C ASP A 26 -1.51 -8.56 26.69
N ILE A 27 -0.43 -8.61 27.47
CA ILE A 27 0.90 -8.95 26.99
C ILE A 27 1.18 -10.42 27.26
N VAL A 28 1.26 -11.20 26.20
CA VAL A 28 1.58 -12.64 26.29
C VAL A 28 3.09 -12.86 26.38
N ARG A 29 3.86 -12.03 25.67
CA ARG A 29 5.32 -12.13 25.66
C ARG A 29 5.97 -10.82 25.23
N VAL A 30 7.01 -10.42 25.94
CA VAL A 30 7.91 -9.33 25.56
C VAL A 30 9.36 -9.82 25.52
N ARG A 31 10.12 -9.39 24.51
CA ARG A 31 11.56 -9.64 24.43
C ARG A 31 12.27 -8.62 23.56
N ARG A 32 13.56 -8.37 23.81
CA ARG A 32 14.40 -7.63 22.87
C ARG A 32 14.82 -8.49 21.68
N VAL A 33 14.89 -7.88 20.50
CA VAL A 33 15.32 -8.49 19.24
C VAL A 33 16.44 -7.69 18.59
N GLY A 34 17.32 -8.38 17.84
CA GLY A 34 18.48 -7.79 17.19
C GLY A 34 19.80 -8.03 17.93
N SER A 35 20.88 -7.49 17.36
CA SER A 35 22.24 -7.62 17.91
C SER A 35 22.34 -7.00 19.30
N ARG A 36 23.15 -7.61 20.19
CA ARG A 36 23.38 -7.10 21.56
C ARG A 36 24.09 -5.74 21.59
N ARG A 37 24.66 -5.30 20.47
CA ARG A 37 25.31 -4.00 20.32
C ARG A 37 24.27 -2.95 19.89
N GLY A 38 24.08 -1.91 20.70
CA GLY A 38 23.22 -0.76 20.40
C GLY A 38 21.75 -0.89 20.85
N ASN A 39 20.92 0.04 20.35
CA ASN A 39 19.51 0.13 20.69
C ASN A 39 18.70 -1.00 20.02
N ARG A 40 18.32 -2.00 20.82
CA ARG A 40 17.54 -3.15 20.37
C ARG A 40 16.05 -2.86 20.39
N SER A 41 15.37 -3.19 19.29
CA SER A 41 13.91 -3.15 19.23
C SER A 41 13.29 -4.16 20.20
N VAL A 42 12.10 -3.83 20.70
CA VAL A 42 11.31 -4.70 21.57
C VAL A 42 10.21 -5.36 20.73
N LEU A 43 10.16 -6.69 20.77
CA LEU A 43 9.09 -7.47 20.16
C LEU A 43 8.06 -7.84 21.23
N ILE A 44 6.82 -7.46 20.98
CA ILE A 44 5.69 -7.68 21.88
C ILE A 44 4.67 -8.59 21.19
N LYS A 45 4.27 -9.67 21.85
CA LYS A 45 3.12 -10.50 21.48
C LYS A 45 1.96 -10.13 22.39
N LEU A 46 0.89 -9.61 21.79
CA LEU A 46 -0.36 -9.29 22.48
C LEU A 46 -1.31 -10.49 22.44
N SER A 47 -2.18 -10.59 23.45
CA SER A 47 -3.21 -11.63 23.59
C SER A 47 -4.28 -11.49 22.50
N SER A 48 -4.71 -10.25 22.24
CA SER A 48 -5.79 -9.93 21.32
C SER A 48 -5.31 -9.19 20.07
N PHE A 49 -5.83 -9.61 18.91
CA PHE A 49 -5.64 -8.89 17.65
C PHE A 49 -6.25 -7.48 17.69
N LYS A 50 -7.34 -7.29 18.45
CA LYS A 50 -7.97 -5.97 18.62
C LYS A 50 -7.03 -4.99 19.33
N SER A 51 -6.38 -5.43 20.41
CA SER A 51 -5.39 -4.63 21.14
C SER A 51 -4.22 -4.28 20.22
N LYS A 52 -3.70 -5.25 19.46
CA LYS A 52 -2.66 -4.99 18.43
C LYS A 52 -3.08 -3.92 17.42
N LEU A 53 -4.29 -3.99 16.90
CA LEU A 53 -4.78 -3.03 15.93
C LEU A 53 -4.97 -1.64 16.54
N ASN A 54 -5.42 -1.57 17.80
CA ASN A 54 -5.56 -0.31 18.54
C ASN A 54 -4.20 0.38 18.72
N VAL A 55 -3.17 -0.36 19.13
CA VAL A 55 -1.79 0.13 19.23
C VAL A 55 -1.31 0.63 17.87
N LEU A 56 -1.41 -0.18 16.82
CA LEU A 56 -0.90 0.21 15.50
C LEU A 56 -1.65 1.40 14.88
N ARG A 57 -2.91 1.64 15.26
CA ARG A 57 -3.66 2.84 14.81
C ARG A 57 -3.18 4.10 15.53
N ASN A 58 -2.93 4.00 16.83
CA ASN A 58 -2.48 5.12 17.65
C ASN A 58 -0.97 5.37 17.58
N SER A 59 -0.19 4.49 16.95
CA SER A 59 1.27 4.66 16.83
C SER A 59 1.67 5.94 16.10
N LYS A 60 0.75 6.53 15.32
CA LYS A 60 0.95 7.86 14.70
C LYS A 60 1.13 8.97 15.73
N LYS A 61 0.58 8.84 16.94
CA LYS A 61 0.78 9.81 18.04
C LYS A 61 2.25 9.86 18.52
N LEU A 62 3.06 8.86 18.17
CA LEU A 62 4.48 8.82 18.48
C LEU A 62 5.34 9.67 17.53
N SER A 63 4.73 10.31 16.52
CA SER A 63 5.42 11.20 15.60
C SER A 63 6.13 12.33 16.36
N GLY A 64 7.40 12.57 16.08
CA GLY A 64 8.22 13.56 16.78
C GLY A 64 8.93 13.02 18.03
N SER A 65 8.68 11.76 18.41
CA SER A 65 9.43 11.09 19.47
C SER A 65 10.50 10.14 18.92
N GLU A 66 11.48 9.77 19.74
CA GLU A 66 12.55 8.83 19.39
C GLU A 66 12.09 7.37 19.22
N ILE A 67 10.81 7.09 19.51
CA ILE A 67 10.26 5.75 19.52
C ILE A 67 9.30 5.60 18.35
N SER A 68 9.42 4.49 17.63
CA SER A 68 8.45 4.11 16.59
C SER A 68 7.93 2.71 16.87
N ILE A 69 6.67 2.48 16.51
CA ILE A 69 6.02 1.17 16.59
C ILE A 69 5.58 0.77 15.18
N SER A 70 5.99 -0.42 14.78
CA SER A 70 5.63 -1.01 13.49
C SER A 70 5.19 -2.46 13.68
N GLN A 71 4.48 -2.97 12.68
CA GLN A 71 4.06 -4.37 12.67
C GLN A 71 5.23 -5.29 12.34
N ASP A 72 5.38 -6.37 13.11
CA ASP A 72 6.28 -7.47 12.77
C ASP A 72 5.68 -8.31 11.63
N PHE A 73 6.43 -8.45 10.54
CA PHE A 73 6.02 -9.13 9.32
C PHE A 73 6.90 -10.36 9.09
N SER A 74 6.34 -11.40 8.46
CA SER A 74 7.11 -12.57 8.03
C SER A 74 8.28 -12.15 7.12
N PRO A 75 9.37 -12.93 7.05
CA PRO A 75 10.50 -12.65 6.16
C PRO A 75 10.07 -12.37 4.72
N GLU A 76 9.18 -13.21 4.17
CA GLU A 76 8.62 -13.07 2.82
C GLU A 76 7.96 -11.70 2.59
N ILE A 77 7.08 -11.28 3.51
CA ILE A 77 6.40 -9.98 3.41
C ILE A 77 7.40 -8.84 3.56
N ARG A 78 8.42 -8.99 4.42
CA ARG A 78 9.48 -7.97 4.57
C ARG A 78 10.25 -7.79 3.26
N ASP A 79 10.57 -8.87 2.56
CA ASP A 79 11.32 -8.80 1.31
C ASP A 79 10.48 -8.22 0.17
N VAL A 80 9.21 -8.61 0.06
CA VAL A 80 8.26 -7.95 -0.86
C VAL A 80 8.16 -6.45 -0.55
N ARG A 81 8.02 -6.06 0.72
CA ARG A 81 7.95 -4.64 1.11
C ARG A 81 9.21 -3.87 0.73
N LYS A 82 10.40 -4.45 0.91
CA LYS A 82 11.66 -3.82 0.47
C LYS A 82 11.64 -3.51 -1.03
N GLN A 83 11.18 -4.46 -1.84
CA GLN A 83 11.07 -4.27 -3.28
C GLN A 83 9.95 -3.29 -3.69
N LEU A 84 8.91 -3.11 -2.86
CA LEU A 84 7.85 -2.12 -3.09
C LEU A 84 8.25 -0.68 -2.69
N LEU A 85 9.30 -0.48 -1.88
CA LEU A 85 9.72 0.84 -1.41
C LEU A 85 10.11 1.81 -2.55
N PRO A 86 10.86 1.39 -3.60
CA PRO A 86 11.15 2.26 -4.74
C PRO A 86 9.88 2.75 -5.45
N PHE A 87 8.93 1.86 -5.71
CA PHE A 87 7.65 2.22 -6.33
C PHE A 87 6.81 3.15 -5.46
N LEU A 88 6.82 2.94 -4.13
CA LEU A 88 6.17 3.84 -3.18
C LEU A 88 6.76 5.25 -3.24
N LYS A 89 8.09 5.38 -3.28
CA LYS A 89 8.78 6.68 -3.35
C LYS A 89 8.42 7.40 -4.65
N ARG A 90 8.55 6.73 -5.79
CA ARG A 90 8.17 7.28 -7.10
C ARG A 90 6.71 7.75 -7.10
N ALA A 91 5.78 6.92 -6.64
CA ALA A 91 4.37 7.30 -6.61
C ALA A 91 4.14 8.60 -5.81
N ARG A 92 4.85 8.78 -4.68
CA ARG A 92 4.77 10.02 -3.88
C ARG A 92 5.43 11.22 -4.54
N GLU A 93 6.49 11.03 -5.31
CA GLU A 93 7.14 12.09 -6.10
C GLU A 93 6.18 12.66 -7.16
N PHE A 94 5.29 11.83 -7.72
CA PHE A 94 4.22 12.26 -8.63
C PHE A 94 2.94 12.73 -7.92
N GLU A 95 3.05 13.14 -6.65
CA GLU A 95 1.94 13.61 -5.82
C GLU A 95 0.79 12.60 -5.64
N ASN A 96 1.02 11.31 -5.92
CA ASN A 96 0.01 10.29 -5.68
C ASN A 96 -0.04 9.91 -4.20
N HIS A 97 -1.25 9.70 -3.69
CA HIS A 97 -1.44 9.18 -2.35
C HIS A 97 -1.10 7.68 -2.30
N ALA A 98 0.13 7.37 -1.90
CA ALA A 98 0.66 6.01 -1.87
C ALA A 98 0.99 5.51 -0.44
N VAL A 99 0.50 4.32 -0.11
CA VAL A 99 0.67 3.67 1.22
C VAL A 99 0.91 2.17 1.06
N LEU A 100 1.87 1.62 1.82
CA LEU A 100 2.07 0.17 1.92
C LEU A 100 1.12 -0.45 2.94
N ARG A 101 0.37 -1.48 2.55
CA ARG A 101 -0.47 -2.28 3.45
C ARG A 101 -0.11 -3.75 3.27
N GLY A 102 0.46 -4.36 4.31
CA GLY A 102 1.01 -5.72 4.21
C GLY A 102 2.07 -5.80 3.11
N GLY A 103 1.91 -6.74 2.18
CA GLY A 103 2.75 -6.93 0.99
C GLY A 103 2.20 -6.28 -0.29
N LYS A 104 1.33 -5.27 -0.19
CA LYS A 104 0.75 -4.57 -1.35
C LYS A 104 0.98 -3.05 -1.25
N LEU A 105 1.11 -2.41 -2.42
CA LEU A 105 1.18 -0.95 -2.55
C LEU A 105 -0.21 -0.41 -2.92
N ILE A 106 -0.76 0.51 -2.13
CA ILE A 106 -2.04 1.16 -2.45
C ILE A 106 -1.75 2.55 -2.97
N VAL A 107 -2.08 2.82 -4.23
CA VAL A 107 -1.95 4.14 -4.88
C VAL A 107 -3.33 4.65 -5.23
N ASN A 108 -3.71 5.83 -4.70
CA ASN A 108 -5.03 6.46 -4.90
C ASN A 108 -6.22 5.50 -4.66
N GLY A 109 -6.07 4.60 -3.69
CA GLY A 109 -7.09 3.62 -3.32
C GLY A 109 -7.06 2.31 -4.11
N ARG A 110 -6.22 2.18 -5.15
CA ARG A 110 -6.06 0.94 -5.91
C ARG A 110 -4.88 0.11 -5.37
N PRO A 111 -5.09 -1.16 -5.02
CA PRO A 111 -4.01 -2.04 -4.59
C PRO A 111 -3.23 -2.58 -5.79
N PHE A 112 -1.91 -2.62 -5.67
CA PHE A 112 -0.99 -3.19 -6.63
C PHE A 112 -0.10 -4.24 -5.95
N THR A 113 0.09 -5.38 -6.61
CA THR A 113 1.04 -6.41 -6.20
C THR A 113 2.44 -6.12 -6.74
N LEU A 114 3.44 -6.80 -6.20
CA LEU A 114 4.81 -6.70 -6.70
C LEU A 114 4.91 -7.09 -8.17
N ASP A 115 4.27 -8.20 -8.55
CA ASP A 115 4.37 -8.77 -9.89
C ASP A 115 3.69 -7.85 -10.92
N GLU A 116 2.53 -7.28 -10.58
CA GLU A 116 1.88 -6.26 -11.41
C GLU A 116 2.79 -5.06 -11.68
N LEU A 117 3.49 -4.56 -10.66
CA LEU A 117 4.38 -3.41 -10.80
C LEU A 117 5.63 -3.75 -11.62
N LYS A 118 6.20 -4.94 -11.42
CA LYS A 118 7.31 -5.45 -12.24
C LYS A 118 6.88 -5.58 -13.69
N HIS A 119 5.74 -6.20 -13.98
CA HIS A 119 5.23 -6.32 -15.35
C HIS A 119 4.96 -4.96 -16.01
N ILE A 120 4.51 -3.95 -15.27
CA ILE A 120 4.35 -2.59 -15.80
C ILE A 120 5.72 -1.99 -16.16
N SER A 121 6.72 -2.19 -15.29
CA SER A 121 8.10 -1.74 -15.51
C SER A 121 8.76 -2.50 -16.68
N ASP A 122 8.61 -3.82 -16.76
CA ASP A 122 9.23 -4.66 -17.78
C ASP A 122 8.57 -4.48 -19.16
N LYS A 123 7.24 -4.30 -19.22
CA LYS A 123 6.53 -3.95 -20.47
C LYS A 123 6.95 -2.58 -21.00
N SER A 124 7.38 -1.66 -20.13
CA SER A 124 7.99 -0.38 -20.56
C SER A 124 9.32 -0.62 -21.27
N TYR A 125 10.12 -1.55 -20.76
CA TYR A 125 11.43 -1.90 -21.31
C TYR A 125 11.32 -2.63 -22.65
N LEU A 126 10.41 -3.61 -22.76
CA LEU A 126 10.18 -4.34 -24.02
C LEU A 126 9.63 -3.45 -25.14
N LYS A 127 8.82 -2.42 -24.81
CA LYS A 127 8.31 -1.45 -25.79
C LYS A 127 9.37 -0.44 -26.24
N GLN A 128 10.40 -0.19 -25.43
CA GLN A 128 11.57 0.61 -25.83
C GLN A 128 12.48 -0.19 -26.78
N ILE A 129 12.64 -1.50 -26.58
CA ILE A 129 13.43 -2.37 -27.45
C ILE A 129 12.76 -2.57 -28.82
N SER A 130 11.42 -2.69 -28.85
CA SER A 130 10.67 -2.81 -30.11
C SER A 130 10.44 -1.47 -30.84
N GLY A 131 10.91 -0.35 -30.28
CA GLY A 131 10.75 0.99 -30.84
C GLY A 131 11.85 1.41 -31.81
N SER A 132 12.89 0.58 -32.00
CA SER A 132 14.02 0.86 -32.89
C SER A 132 14.00 0.07 -34.21
N GLU A 133 13.08 -0.89 -34.41
CA GLU A 133 12.95 -1.61 -35.69
C GLU A 133 11.49 -1.98 -35.95
N ALA A 134 10.81 -1.21 -36.82
CA ALA A 134 9.88 -1.70 -37.86
C ALA A 134 9.05 -0.53 -38.44
N GLU A 135 9.55 0.08 -39.52
CA GLU A 135 8.67 0.62 -40.56
C GLU A 135 8.52 -0.45 -41.65
N VAL A 136 7.33 -1.06 -41.81
CA VAL A 136 6.78 -1.44 -43.13
C VAL A 136 5.24 -1.39 -43.04
N SER A 137 4.69 -0.80 -44.09
CA SER A 137 3.33 -0.35 -44.40
C SER A 137 2.17 -1.36 -44.36
N ASP A 138 0.99 -0.75 -44.22
CA ASP A 138 -0.39 -1.26 -44.25
C ASP A 138 -0.80 -2.15 -45.46
N LYS A 139 -1.80 -3.01 -45.24
CA LYS A 139 -3.09 -2.94 -45.96
C LYS A 139 -4.22 -3.79 -45.35
N GLU A 140 -5.39 -3.21 -45.50
CA GLU A 140 -6.72 -3.45 -44.91
C GLU A 140 -7.55 -4.48 -45.70
N SER A 141 -8.52 -5.16 -45.08
CA SER A 141 -9.90 -5.25 -45.60
C SER A 141 -10.88 -6.00 -44.67
N ALA A 142 -12.11 -5.48 -44.73
CA ALA A 142 -13.31 -5.73 -43.93
C ALA A 142 -13.98 -7.11 -44.08
N ALA A 143 -14.80 -7.45 -43.07
CA ALA A 143 -16.05 -8.20 -43.29
C ALA A 143 -17.11 -7.83 -42.22
N LYS A 144 -18.35 -7.65 -42.70
CA LYS A 144 -19.65 -7.61 -41.99
C LYS A 144 -19.87 -8.97 -41.26
N ASP A 145 -20.78 -9.18 -40.30
CA ASP A 145 -22.21 -8.93 -40.39
C ASP A 145 -23.02 -9.05 -39.07
N ASP A 146 -24.22 -8.49 -39.19
CA ASP A 146 -25.55 -8.79 -38.65
C ASP A 146 -25.83 -9.01 -37.16
N GLY A 147 -26.85 -8.25 -36.70
CA GLY A 147 -27.27 -8.18 -35.31
C GLY A 147 -28.29 -9.24 -34.88
N LYS A 148 -28.64 -9.18 -33.60
CA LYS A 148 -29.96 -9.58 -33.12
C LYS A 148 -30.29 -8.90 -31.79
N SER A 149 -31.34 -8.10 -31.83
CA SER A 149 -32.10 -7.63 -30.68
C SER A 149 -32.91 -8.79 -30.09
N ILE A 150 -32.96 -8.92 -28.76
CA ILE A 150 -34.13 -9.43 -28.05
C ILE A 150 -34.31 -8.64 -26.74
N THR A 151 -35.53 -8.14 -26.59
CA THR A 151 -36.11 -7.35 -25.51
C THR A 151 -36.68 -8.21 -24.37
N SER A 152 -36.93 -7.53 -23.24
CA SER A 152 -37.98 -7.78 -22.22
C SER A 152 -37.75 -8.89 -21.20
N ALA A 153 -38.29 -8.88 -19.98
CA ALA A 153 -38.74 -7.87 -19.00
C ALA A 153 -39.24 -8.66 -17.77
N SER A 154 -39.45 -7.97 -16.63
CA SER A 154 -40.24 -8.37 -15.44
C SER A 154 -39.53 -9.25 -14.39
N SER A 155 -39.88 -9.28 -13.10
CA SER A 155 -40.44 -8.33 -12.11
C SER A 155 -40.67 -9.14 -10.82
N SER A 156 -40.39 -8.59 -9.63
CA SER A 156 -41.08 -8.79 -8.32
C SER A 156 -40.09 -8.57 -7.15
N LYS A 157 -40.25 -7.48 -6.36
CA LYS A 157 -40.90 -7.38 -5.02
C LYS A 157 -40.26 -8.35 -3.99
N LYS A 158 -39.87 -8.00 -2.77
CA LYS A 158 -40.01 -6.82 -1.89
C LYS A 158 -39.10 -7.09 -0.65
N ASP A 159 -38.97 -6.07 0.20
CA ASP A 159 -38.70 -6.15 1.65
C ASP A 159 -37.30 -5.78 2.23
N SER A 160 -37.34 -4.60 2.88
CA SER A 160 -36.93 -4.38 4.27
C SER A 160 -35.46 -4.11 4.64
N LYS A 161 -35.21 -2.81 4.89
CA LYS A 161 -34.71 -2.27 6.18
C LYS A 161 -33.22 -2.47 6.54
N MET A 162 -32.41 -1.46 6.22
CA MET A 162 -31.64 -0.62 7.18
C MET A 162 -30.57 0.17 6.41
N VAL A 163 -30.80 1.46 6.22
CA VAL A 163 -29.80 2.38 5.66
C VAL A 163 -28.79 2.70 6.75
N LEU A 164 -27.73 1.89 6.86
CA LEU A 164 -26.49 2.36 7.45
C LEU A 164 -25.93 3.40 6.49
N ARG A 165 -26.10 4.69 6.83
CA ARG A 165 -25.45 5.81 6.16
C ARG A 165 -23.95 5.55 6.15
N SER A 166 -23.47 4.95 5.07
CA SER A 166 -22.05 4.97 4.76
C SER A 166 -21.69 6.44 4.60
N ASN A 167 -20.92 6.99 5.55
CA ASN A 167 -20.07 8.14 5.29
C ASN A 167 -18.97 7.69 4.30
N ARG A 168 -19.40 7.34 3.08
CA ARG A 168 -18.55 7.28 1.91
C ARG A 168 -18.22 8.74 1.64
N ARG A 169 -17.15 9.21 2.26
CA ARG A 169 -16.48 10.45 1.87
C ARG A 169 -16.27 10.34 0.37
N LYS A 170 -17.09 11.04 -0.40
CA LYS A 170 -16.89 11.24 -1.82
C LYS A 170 -15.61 12.07 -1.92
N HIS A 171 -14.46 11.41 -2.00
CA HIS A 171 -13.31 12.04 -2.60
C HIS A 171 -13.67 12.20 -4.07
N THR A 172 -14.10 13.40 -4.44
CA THR A 172 -14.21 13.81 -5.82
C THR A 172 -12.80 13.72 -6.39
N ASN A 173 -12.60 12.82 -7.36
CA ASN A 173 -11.39 12.74 -8.14
C ASN A 173 -11.15 14.10 -8.78
N LYS A 174 -10.15 14.84 -8.28
CA LYS A 174 -9.64 16.02 -8.98
C LYS A 174 -8.40 15.71 -9.84
N THR A 175 -7.92 14.46 -9.84
CA THR A 175 -6.72 14.08 -10.60
C THR A 175 -6.80 12.61 -11.07
N GLY A 176 -7.72 12.32 -12.00
CA GLY A 176 -7.59 11.10 -12.82
C GLY A 176 -6.28 11.07 -13.61
N GLU A 177 -5.67 12.24 -13.80
CA GLU A 177 -4.42 12.43 -14.55
C GLU A 177 -3.18 11.94 -13.79
N SER A 178 -3.10 12.09 -12.46
CA SER A 178 -1.87 11.80 -11.71
C SER A 178 -1.52 10.29 -11.62
N LEU A 179 -2.53 9.43 -11.48
CA LEU A 179 -2.32 7.96 -11.46
C LEU A 179 -1.98 7.44 -12.86
N ASP A 180 -2.72 7.90 -13.87
CA ASP A 180 -2.49 7.52 -15.26
C ASP A 180 -1.16 8.06 -15.77
N GLN A 181 -0.76 9.26 -15.37
CA GLN A 181 0.54 9.84 -15.67
C GLN A 181 1.66 9.04 -15.00
N TRP A 182 1.52 8.65 -13.73
CA TRP A 182 2.48 7.75 -13.08
C TRP A 182 2.55 6.38 -13.79
N LEU A 183 1.41 5.75 -14.10
CA LEU A 183 1.35 4.50 -14.87
C LEU A 183 1.88 4.66 -16.31
N ARG A 184 1.81 5.86 -16.90
CA ARG A 184 2.37 6.19 -18.22
C ARG A 184 3.87 6.44 -18.15
N MET A 185 4.39 7.00 -17.06
CA MET A 185 5.82 7.22 -16.84
C MET A 185 6.54 5.93 -16.47
N GLU A 186 5.92 5.08 -15.64
CA GLU A 186 6.39 3.71 -15.43
C GLU A 186 6.32 2.90 -16.73
N ARG A 187 5.47 3.29 -17.69
CA ARG A 187 5.44 2.79 -19.09
C ARG A 187 6.45 3.44 -20.04
N LYS A 188 7.06 4.58 -19.70
CA LYS A 188 7.95 5.33 -20.61
C LYS A 188 9.43 5.31 -20.22
N GLY A 189 9.79 4.80 -19.03
CA GLY A 189 11.15 4.97 -18.50
C GLY A 189 11.42 6.44 -18.18
N LYS A 190 12.39 6.71 -17.29
CA LYS A 190 12.73 8.08 -16.84
C LYS A 190 12.89 9.06 -18.03
N PRO A 191 12.39 10.31 -17.95
CA PRO A 191 12.88 11.36 -18.82
C PRO A 191 14.32 11.66 -18.41
N GLU A 192 15.25 11.60 -19.36
CA GLU A 192 16.61 12.07 -19.15
C GLU A 192 16.60 13.59 -18.93
N ASP A 193 17.22 14.04 -17.83
CA ASP A 193 17.46 15.45 -17.56
C ASP A 193 18.37 16.02 -18.64
N LYS A 194 17.78 16.64 -19.67
CA LYS A 194 18.48 17.50 -20.61
C LYS A 194 18.74 18.86 -19.97
N SER A 195 19.59 18.91 -18.96
CA SER A 195 20.09 20.17 -18.38
C SER A 195 21.61 20.10 -18.18
N SER A 196 22.35 19.93 -19.27
CA SER A 196 23.81 20.14 -19.35
C SER A 196 24.19 20.31 -20.81
N LEU A 197 23.88 21.47 -21.39
CA LEU A 197 24.48 21.99 -22.62
C LEU A 197 23.98 23.43 -22.78
N LYS A 198 24.73 24.37 -22.20
CA LYS A 198 24.93 25.73 -22.70
C LYS A 198 26.17 26.29 -22.05
#